data_AF-X0RIC4-F1
#
_entry.id   AF-X0RIC4-F1
#
_cell.length_a   1.000
_cell.length_b   1.000
_cell.length_c   1.000
_cell.angle_alpha   90.00
_cell.angle_beta   90.00
_cell.angle_gamma   90.00
#
_symmetry.space_group_name_H-M   'P 1'
#
loop_
_entity.id
_entity.type
_entity.pdbx_description
1 polymer ?
#
loop_
_entity_poly.entity_id
_entity_poly.type
_entity_poly.pdbx_seq_one_letter_code
_entity_poly.pdbx_strand_id
1 'polypeptide(L)' 'MVTIIEIIGLAFVDAVNPCALAVMIIVLMTLLTQNPEKKRQVLLGGLFFILAVFILYFLYGLIMIQFFSHVIP' A
#
# COMPACT_ATOMS: atom_id res chain seq x y z
N MET A 1 10.80 1.87 -23.31
CA MET A 1 10.76 3.21 -22.68
C MET A 1 9.42 3.31 -21.99
N VAL A 2 9.38 3.14 -20.67
CA VAL A 2 8.11 3.25 -19.93
C VAL A 2 7.82 4.74 -19.79
N THR A 3 6.78 5.20 -20.49
CA THR A 3 6.38 6.61 -20.45
C THR A 3 5.67 6.90 -19.13
N ILE A 4 5.76 8.13 -18.62
CA ILE A 4 5.07 8.57 -17.40
C ILE A 4 3.56 8.20 -17.43
N ILE A 5 2.96 8.22 -18.63
CA ILE A 5 1.56 7.83 -18.87
C ILE A 5 1.29 6.37 -18.48
N GLU A 6 2.18 5.44 -18.83
CA GLU A 6 2.05 4.01 -18.50
C GLU A 6 2.17 3.80 -16.98
N ILE A 7 3.09 4.52 -16.34
CA ILE A 7 3.30 4.45 -14.88
C ILE A 7 2.03 4.94 -14.16
N ILE A 8 1.43 6.04 -14.62
CA ILE A 8 0.19 6.56 -14.07
C ILE A 8 -0.96 5.58 -14.31
N GLY A 9 -1.04 4.98 -15.50
CA GLY A 9 -2.06 3.97 -15.82
C GLY A 9 -1.97 2.74 -14.91
N LEU A 10 -0.76 2.21 -14.72
CA LEU A 10 -0.50 1.08 -13.83
C LEU A 10 -0.83 1.41 -12.37
N ALA A 11 -0.46 2.61 -11.89
CA ALA A 11 -0.80 3.07 -10.55
C ALA A 11 -2.31 3.22 -10.34
N PHE A 12 -3.03 3.68 -11.37
CA PHE A 12 -4.49 3.79 -11.32
C PHE A 12 -5.16 2.40 -11.22
N VAL A 13 -4.68 1.44 -11.99
CA VAL A 13 -5.18 0.05 -11.95
C VAL A 13 -4.92 -0.60 -10.58
N ASP A 14 -3.77 -0.33 -9.95
CA ASP A 14 -3.46 -0.84 -8.61
C ASP A 14 -4.32 -0.18 -7.52
N ALA A 15 -4.64 1.11 -7.66
CA ALA A 15 -5.53 1.81 -6.73
C ALA A 15 -6.97 1.25 -6.73
N VAL A 16 -7.47 0.76 -7.88
CA VAL A 16 -8.78 0.09 -7.99
C VAL A 16 -8.69 -1.43 -7.84
N ASN A 17 -7.52 -1.98 -7.48
CA ASN A 17 -7.32 -3.40 -7.37
C ASN A 17 -8.13 -3.98 -6.20
N PRO A 18 -9.04 -4.95 -6.46
CA PRO A 18 -9.84 -5.56 -5.41
C PRO A 18 -8.99 -6.25 -4.32
N CYS A 19 -7.75 -6.64 -4.62
CA CYS A 19 -6.83 -7.22 -3.65
C CYS A 19 -6.45 -6.22 -2.54
N ALA A 20 -6.04 -5.00 -2.91
CA ALA A 20 -5.66 -3.97 -1.95
C ALA A 20 -6.88 -3.49 -1.12
N LEU A 21 -8.04 -3.36 -1.77
CA LEU A 21 -9.29 -3.01 -1.10
C LEU A 21 -9.72 -4.09 -0.10
N ALA A 22 -9.63 -5.37 -0.47
CA ALA A 22 -10.00 -6.47 0.43
C ALA A 22 -9.14 -6.47 1.71
N VAL A 23 -7.82 -6.29 1.59
CA VAL A 23 -6.93 -6.23 2.75
C VAL A 23 -7.26 -5.01 3.64
N MET A 24 -7.48 -3.84 3.04
CA MET A 24 -7.86 -2.63 3.79
C MET A 24 -9.17 -2.84 4.54
N ILE A 25 -10.17 -3.46 3.90
CA ILE A 25 -11.48 -3.74 4.51
C ILE A 25 -11.36 -4.74 5.65
N ILE A 26 -10.57 -5.81 5.50
CA ILE A 26 -10.37 -6.81 6.56
C ILE A 26 -9.71 -6.18 7.79
N VAL A 27 -8.70 -5.32 7.60
CA VAL A 27 -8.04 -4.60 8.69
C VAL A 27 -9.01 -3.63 9.38
N LEU A 28 -9.81 -2.88 8.62
CA LEU A 28 -10.83 -1.99 9.18
C LEU A 28 -11.92 -2.77 9.93
N MET A 29 -12.39 -3.89 9.37
CA MET A 29 -13.39 -4.75 10.01
C MET A 29 -12.86 -5.34 11.32
N THR A 30 -11.64 -5.88 11.34
CA THR A 30 -11.04 -6.41 12.58
C THR A 30 -10.92 -5.33 13.66
N LEU A 31 -10.56 -4.10 13.30
CA LEU A 31 -10.52 -2.96 14.23
C LEU A 31 -11.93 -2.56 14.74
N LEU A 32 -12.93 -2.53 13.86
CA LEU A 32 -14.33 -2.24 14.21
C LEU A 32 -14.93 -3.31 15.12
N THR A 33 -14.64 -4.58 14.86
CA THR A 33 -15.10 -5.71 15.68
C THR A 33 -14.47 -5.71 17.07
N GLN A 34 -13.19 -5.30 17.20
CA GLN A 34 -12.52 -5.26 18.49
C GLN A 34 -12.95 -4.08 19.38
N ASN A 35 -13.35 -2.93 18.81
CA ASN A 35 -13.69 -1.73 19.58
C ASN A 35 -14.85 -0.93 18.93
N PRO A 36 -16.12 -1.36 19.09
CA PRO A 36 -17.26 -0.78 18.38
C PRO A 36 -17.55 0.70 18.70
N GLU A 37 -17.12 1.20 19.87
CA GLU A 37 -17.40 2.58 20.29
C GLU A 37 -16.29 3.59 19.95
N LYS A 38 -15.10 3.14 19.54
CA LYS A 38 -13.94 4.02 19.32
C LYS A 38 -13.64 4.19 17.83
N LYS A 39 -14.52 4.90 17.13
CA LYS A 39 -14.34 5.31 15.71
C LYS A 39 -12.98 5.96 15.43
N ARG A 40 -12.40 6.65 16.43
CA ARG A 40 -11.07 7.27 16.35
C ARG A 40 -9.92 6.26 16.22
N GLN A 41 -10.04 5.08 16.83
CA GLN A 41 -9.04 4.01 16.71
C GLN A 41 -9.12 3.32 15.34
N VAL A 42 -10.32 3.19 14.77
CA VAL A 42 -10.50 2.67 13.41
C VAL A 42 -9.83 3.59 12.38
N LEU A 43 -10.00 4.91 12.53
CA LEU A 43 -9.34 5.89 11.66
C LEU A 43 -7.82 5.87 11.80
N LEU A 44 -7.31 5.76 13.03
CA LEU A 44 -5.87 5.64 13.30
C LEU A 44 -5.31 4.32 12.74
N GLY A 45 -6.01 3.20 12.90
CA GLY A 45 -5.55 1.91 12.37
C GLY A 45 -5.51 1.86 10.85
N GLY A 46 -6.50 2.46 10.17
CA GLY A 46 -6.45 2.66 8.72
C GLY A 46 -5.28 3.56 8.30
N LEU A 47 -4.99 4.62 9.07
CA LEU A 47 -3.85 5.49 8.82
C LEU A 47 -2.51 4.73 8.95
N PHE A 48 -2.35 3.92 9.99
CA PHE A 48 -1.16 3.07 10.18
C PHE A 48 -0.98 2.04 9.04
N PHE A 49 -2.08 1.48 8.53
CA PHE A 49 -2.03 0.56 7.39
C PHE A 49 -1.49 1.25 6.12
N ILE A 50 -2.03 2.42 5.77
CA ILE A 50 -1.54 3.21 4.63
C ILE A 50 -0.07 3.56 4.81
N LEU A 51 0.33 3.97 6.02
CA LEU A 51 1.71 4.32 6.35
C LEU A 51 2.66 3.11 6.19
N ALA A 52 2.24 1.92 6.62
CA ALA A 52 3.00 0.70 6.46
C ALA A 52 3.20 0.32 4.99
N VAL A 53 2.14 0.36 4.18
CA VAL A 53 2.22 0.09 2.73
C VAL A 53 3.12 1.12 2.04
N PHE A 54 3.00 2.40 2.40
CA PHE A 54 3.86 3.45 1.86
C PHE A 54 5.33 3.20 2.15
N ILE A 55 5.69 2.89 3.40
CA ILE A 55 7.08 2.57 3.79
C ILE A 55 7.58 1.35 3.03
N LEU A 56 6.76 0.30 2.93
CA LEU A 56 7.12 -0.93 2.24
C LEU A 56 7.41 -0.67 0.75
N TYR A 57 6.53 0.04 0.05
CA TYR A 57 6.72 0.38 -1.37
C TYR A 57 7.92 1.29 -1.58
N PHE A 58 8.14 2.26 -0.69
CA PHE A 58 9.32 3.12 -0.75
C PHE A 58 10.61 2.32 -0.59
N LEU A 59 10.65 1.44 0.41
CA LEU A 59 11.80 0.58 0.65
C LEU A 59 12.00 -0.43 -0.49
N TYR A 60 10.92 -1.01 -1.02
CA TYR A 60 10.96 -1.91 -2.16
C TYR A 60 11.57 -1.22 -3.39
N GLY A 61 11.19 0.02 -3.67
CA GLY A 61 11.80 0.83 -4.72
C GLY A 61 13.29 1.06 -4.49
N LEU A 62 13.70 1.42 -3.27
CA LEU A 62 15.10 1.63 -2.91
C LEU A 62 15.93 0.34 -3.08
N ILE A 63 15.41 -0.78 -2.58
CA ILE A 63 16.02 -2.11 -2.68
C ILE A 63 16.15 -2.50 -4.15
N MET A 64 15.08 -2.36 -4.94
CA MET A 64 15.10 -2.69 -6.37
C MET A 64 16.18 -1.90 -7.12
N ILE A 65 16.34 -0.61 -6.86
CA ILE A 65 17.40 0.21 -7.51
C ILE A 65 18.80 -0.31 -7.15
N GLN A 66 19.04 -0.64 -5.86
CA GLN A 66 20.33 -1.16 -5.41
C GLN A 66 20.63 -2.57 -5.93
N PHE A 67 19.60 -3.44 -6.01
CA PHE A 67 19.75 -4.78 -6.55
C PHE A 67 19.98 -4.77 -8.07
N PHE A 68 19.26 -3.92 -8.81
CA PHE A 68 19.45 -3.80 -10.26
C PHE A 68 20.84 -3.27 -10.63
N SER A 69 21.45 -2.40 -9.83
CA SER A 69 22.82 -1.92 -10.09
C SER A 69 23.91 -2.93 -9.77
N HIS A 70 23.64 -3.92 -8.91
CA HIS A 70 24.63 -4.92 -8.49
C HIS A 70 24.49 -6.27 -9.20
N VAL A 71 23.29 -6.64 -9.66
CA VAL A 71 23.00 -7.96 -10.26
C VAL A 71 22.98 -7.94 -11.80
N ILE A 72 22.68 -6.81 -12.45
CA ILE A 72 22.66 -6.70 -13.91
C ILE A 72 23.76 -5.72 -14.34
N PRO A 73 24.92 -6.20 -14.84
CA PRO A 73 25.92 -5.35 -15.49
C PRO A 73 25.43 -4.77 -16.82
#